data_AF-A0A520XYZ1-F1
#
_entry.id   AF-A0A520XYZ1-F1
#
_cell.length_a   1.000
_cell.length_b   1.000
_cell.length_c   1.000
_cell.angle_alpha   90.00
_cell.angle_beta   90.00
_cell.angle_gamma   90.00
#
_symmetry.space_group_name_H-M   'P 1'
#
loop_
_entity.id
_entity.type
_entity.pdbx_description
1 polymer ?
#
loop_
_entity_poly.entity_id
_entity_poly.type
_entity_poly.pdbx_seq_one_letter_code
_entity_poly.pdbx_strand_id
1 'polypeptide(L)'
;MPLYMDVHPGLGDATPDDVAEAHRHDLEVQGEYGVKFLSYWFSDPEGKAFCLAEAPDVESLAACHKAAHGLMPHEVIEVAAPTLAQFMGDIANDPTDRVTVDGKPDTALRAIMFTDIEGSTAVSTSRGDQVAVELVRRHDQVVKEALEKSGGNIIKHTGDGMFASFTSVLRAVQASIDIHRGIAPAGSEEPALAVKIGLTVGEPVEDSNDLFGASVNLAARICAHAGGGQTLVSSTVRDLAIGKGIDFRAMGEIGLKGFPDPVALFEVAWADPDD
;
A
#
# COMPACT_ATOMS: atom_id res chain seq x y z
N MET A 1 -19.19 -15.29 14.00
CA MET A 1 -20.59 -14.90 13.79
C MET A 1 -21.15 -15.83 12.72
N PRO A 2 -22.38 -16.35 12.86
CA PRO A 2 -23.02 -17.13 11.80
C PRO A 2 -23.10 -16.35 10.49
N LEU A 3 -23.13 -17.08 9.38
CA LEU A 3 -23.20 -16.52 8.03
C LEU A 3 -24.52 -16.93 7.39
N TYR A 4 -25.21 -15.99 6.78
CA TYR A 4 -26.52 -16.18 6.17
C TYR A 4 -26.51 -15.68 4.73
N MET A 5 -27.12 -16.45 3.84
CA MET A 5 -27.53 -16.03 2.52
C MET A 5 -29.03 -15.80 2.56
N ASP A 6 -29.46 -14.58 2.33
CA ASP A 6 -30.87 -14.27 2.20
C ASP A 6 -31.27 -14.14 0.72
N VAL A 7 -32.54 -14.41 0.44
CA VAL A 7 -33.06 -14.48 -0.93
C VAL A 7 -34.32 -13.64 -1.04
N HIS A 8 -34.30 -12.75 -2.03
CA HIS A 8 -35.40 -11.87 -2.40
C HIS A 8 -35.88 -12.26 -3.81
N PRO A 9 -36.82 -13.21 -3.93
CA PRO A 9 -37.37 -13.59 -5.22
C PRO A 9 -38.45 -12.61 -5.69
N GLY A 10 -38.66 -12.53 -7.00
CA GLY A 10 -39.83 -11.88 -7.57
C GLY A 10 -39.82 -10.35 -7.44
N LEU A 11 -38.65 -9.74 -7.60
CA LEU A 11 -38.45 -8.28 -7.54
C LEU A 11 -39.02 -7.51 -8.75
N GLY A 12 -39.77 -8.19 -9.63
CA GLY A 12 -40.49 -7.56 -10.75
C GLY A 12 -39.54 -6.84 -11.71
N ASP A 13 -39.79 -5.56 -11.94
CA ASP A 13 -39.01 -4.69 -12.83
C ASP A 13 -37.74 -4.11 -12.18
N ALA A 14 -37.35 -4.60 -11.00
CA ALA A 14 -36.14 -4.15 -10.33
C ALA A 14 -34.90 -4.36 -11.21
N THR A 15 -34.01 -3.39 -11.17
CA THR A 15 -32.75 -3.37 -11.90
C THR A 15 -31.58 -3.71 -10.97
N PRO A 16 -30.40 -4.06 -11.53
CA PRO A 16 -29.18 -4.17 -10.73
C PRO A 16 -28.90 -2.92 -9.87
N ASP A 17 -29.19 -1.72 -10.39
CA ASP A 17 -28.97 -0.45 -9.69
C ASP A 17 -29.92 -0.30 -8.48
N ASP A 18 -31.17 -0.76 -8.58
CA ASP A 18 -32.12 -0.75 -7.48
C ASP A 18 -31.66 -1.65 -6.32
N VAL A 19 -31.09 -2.82 -6.64
CA VAL A 19 -30.53 -3.74 -5.64
C VAL A 19 -29.26 -3.17 -5.03
N ALA A 20 -28.41 -2.53 -5.82
CA ALA A 20 -27.22 -1.84 -5.33
C ALA A 20 -27.56 -0.65 -4.41
N GLU A 21 -28.67 0.06 -4.67
CA GLU A 21 -29.18 1.10 -3.79
C GLU A 21 -29.76 0.54 -2.48
N ALA A 22 -30.57 -0.53 -2.55
CA ALA A 22 -31.06 -1.21 -1.36
C ALA A 22 -29.91 -1.70 -0.46
N HIS A 23 -28.89 -2.32 -1.05
CA HIS A 23 -27.71 -2.78 -0.32
C HIS A 23 -26.92 -1.62 0.31
N ARG A 24 -26.84 -0.46 -0.34
CA ARG A 24 -26.22 0.73 0.27
C ARG A 24 -26.96 1.18 1.52
N HIS A 25 -28.29 1.14 1.53
CA HIS A 25 -29.09 1.46 2.72
C HIS A 25 -28.91 0.42 3.84
N ASP A 26 -28.76 -0.86 3.49
CA ASP A 26 -28.44 -1.90 4.46
C ASP A 26 -27.12 -1.61 5.17
N LEU A 27 -26.09 -1.20 4.42
CA LEU A 27 -24.77 -0.86 4.97
C LEU A 27 -24.80 0.34 5.93
N GLU A 28 -25.73 1.28 5.74
CA GLU A 28 -25.90 2.48 6.58
C GLU A 28 -26.39 2.13 7.99
N VAL A 29 -27.25 1.10 8.13
CA VAL A 29 -27.91 0.75 9.40
C VAL A 29 -27.38 -0.54 10.05
N GLN A 30 -26.59 -1.35 9.34
CA GLN A 30 -26.12 -2.67 9.79
C GLN A 30 -25.49 -2.69 11.19
N GLY A 31 -24.77 -1.62 11.55
CA GLY A 31 -24.10 -1.50 12.85
C GLY A 31 -25.06 -1.49 14.05
N GLU A 32 -26.30 -1.00 13.86
CA GLU A 32 -27.33 -0.96 14.90
C GLU A 32 -27.87 -2.35 15.24
N TYR A 33 -27.78 -3.28 14.29
CA TYR A 33 -28.32 -4.65 14.39
C TYR A 33 -27.23 -5.71 14.59
N GLY A 34 -25.96 -5.30 14.68
CA GLY A 34 -24.82 -6.21 14.77
C GLY A 34 -24.64 -7.08 13.51
N VAL A 35 -25.17 -6.62 12.39
CA VAL A 35 -25.09 -7.28 11.09
C VAL A 35 -23.87 -6.75 10.34
N LYS A 36 -23.23 -7.61 9.56
CA LYS A 36 -22.18 -7.23 8.61
C LYS A 36 -22.50 -7.82 7.25
N PHE A 37 -22.94 -6.99 6.32
CA PHE A 37 -23.12 -7.40 4.94
C PHE A 37 -21.77 -7.57 4.25
N LEU A 38 -21.61 -8.67 3.53
CA LEU A 38 -20.37 -9.03 2.85
C LEU A 38 -20.46 -8.80 1.34
N SER A 39 -21.55 -9.20 0.70
CA SER A 39 -21.73 -9.07 -0.74
C SER A 39 -23.19 -9.25 -1.14
N TYR A 40 -23.54 -8.88 -2.38
CA TYR A 40 -24.86 -9.06 -2.97
C TYR A 40 -24.77 -9.46 -4.45
N TRP A 41 -25.83 -10.11 -4.94
CA TRP A 41 -25.96 -10.47 -6.35
C TRP A 41 -27.38 -10.23 -6.83
N PHE A 42 -27.52 -9.83 -8.10
CA PHE A 42 -28.80 -9.77 -8.78
C PHE A 42 -28.81 -10.72 -9.98
N SER A 43 -29.89 -11.48 -10.12
CA SER A 43 -30.15 -12.38 -11.24
C SER A 43 -31.22 -11.77 -12.14
N ASP A 44 -30.77 -11.04 -13.18
CA ASP A 44 -31.63 -10.39 -14.18
C ASP A 44 -32.71 -11.32 -14.76
N PRO A 45 -32.43 -12.57 -15.18
CA PRO A 45 -33.43 -13.42 -15.84
C PRO A 45 -34.55 -13.88 -14.90
N GLU A 46 -34.30 -13.86 -13.59
CA GLU A 46 -35.21 -14.39 -12.58
C GLU A 46 -35.77 -13.31 -11.64
N GLY A 47 -35.29 -12.07 -11.75
CA GLY A 47 -35.66 -10.95 -10.87
C GLY A 47 -35.42 -11.29 -9.40
N LYS A 48 -34.25 -11.86 -9.09
CA LYS A 48 -33.89 -12.28 -7.72
C LYS A 48 -32.67 -11.54 -7.22
N ALA A 49 -32.70 -11.11 -5.97
CA ALA A 49 -31.52 -10.64 -5.27
C ALA A 49 -31.10 -11.63 -4.17
N PHE A 50 -29.81 -11.67 -3.91
CA PHE A 50 -29.17 -12.47 -2.89
C PHE A 50 -28.25 -11.55 -2.08
N CYS A 51 -28.30 -11.63 -0.75
CA CYS A 51 -27.33 -10.93 0.09
C CYS A 51 -26.66 -11.91 1.05
N LEU A 52 -25.34 -11.79 1.15
CA LEU A 52 -24.54 -12.55 2.09
C LEU A 52 -24.17 -11.66 3.26
N ALA A 53 -24.47 -12.11 4.48
CA ALA A 53 -24.22 -11.34 5.69
C ALA A 53 -23.81 -12.22 6.87
N GLU A 54 -22.93 -11.69 7.73
CA GLU A 54 -22.76 -12.19 9.08
C GLU A 54 -23.81 -11.53 9.98
N ALA A 55 -24.50 -12.31 10.80
CA ALA A 55 -25.47 -11.78 11.76
C ALA A 55 -25.52 -12.62 13.04
N PRO A 56 -25.95 -12.06 14.18
CA PRO A 56 -26.15 -12.82 15.41
C PRO A 56 -27.20 -13.93 15.25
N ASP A 57 -28.26 -13.62 14.53
CA ASP A 57 -29.40 -14.48 14.22
C ASP A 57 -30.16 -13.95 12.99
N VAL A 58 -31.10 -14.76 12.49
CA VAL A 58 -31.91 -14.44 11.30
C VAL A 58 -32.82 -13.24 11.57
N GLU A 59 -33.30 -13.08 12.80
CA GLU A 59 -34.16 -11.98 13.21
C GLU A 59 -33.45 -10.62 13.14
N SER A 60 -32.17 -10.56 13.52
CA SER A 60 -31.34 -9.35 13.44
C SER A 60 -31.08 -8.94 12.00
N LEU A 61 -30.76 -9.89 11.12
CA LEU A 61 -30.61 -9.66 9.68
C LEU A 61 -31.91 -9.14 9.06
N ALA A 62 -33.03 -9.79 9.37
CA ALA A 62 -34.34 -9.43 8.90
C ALA A 62 -34.79 -8.04 9.40
N ALA A 63 -34.49 -7.71 10.66
CA ALA A 63 -34.76 -6.39 11.24
C ALA A 63 -33.94 -5.27 10.57
N CYS A 64 -32.70 -5.57 10.18
CA CYS A 64 -31.82 -4.65 9.46
C CYS A 64 -32.41 -4.26 8.09
N HIS A 65 -32.77 -5.23 7.25
CA HIS A 65 -33.41 -4.96 5.95
C HIS A 65 -34.72 -4.18 6.08
N LYS A 66 -35.53 -4.53 7.09
CA LYS A 66 -36.78 -3.82 7.39
C LYS A 66 -36.54 -2.34 7.68
N ALA A 67 -35.49 -2.04 8.43
CA ALA A 67 -35.13 -0.68 8.81
C ALA A 67 -34.50 0.10 7.64
N ALA A 68 -33.70 -0.58 6.82
CA ALA A 68 -33.01 0.01 5.66
C ALA A 68 -33.99 0.41 4.54
N HIS A 69 -34.78 -0.54 4.03
CA HIS A 69 -35.61 -0.33 2.84
C HIS A 69 -36.99 -1.00 2.94
N GLY A 70 -37.31 -1.65 4.07
CA GLY A 70 -38.65 -2.19 4.34
C GLY A 70 -38.98 -3.50 3.61
N LEU A 71 -38.07 -4.03 2.79
CA LEU A 71 -38.21 -5.37 2.23
C LEU A 71 -37.70 -6.39 3.24
N MET A 72 -38.28 -7.58 3.20
CA MET A 72 -37.87 -8.69 4.05
C MET A 72 -37.41 -9.84 3.15
N PRO A 73 -36.33 -10.54 3.53
CA PRO A 73 -35.96 -11.74 2.81
C PRO A 73 -37.06 -12.78 2.92
N HIS A 74 -37.34 -13.45 1.81
CA HIS A 74 -38.36 -14.50 1.75
C HIS A 74 -37.80 -15.84 2.24
N GLU A 75 -36.49 -16.03 2.07
CA GLU A 75 -35.76 -17.20 2.51
C GLU A 75 -34.42 -16.74 3.08
N VAL A 76 -34.01 -17.33 4.21
CA VAL A 76 -32.69 -17.10 4.82
C VAL A 76 -32.06 -18.46 5.08
N ILE A 77 -30.89 -18.67 4.48
CA ILE A 77 -30.17 -19.94 4.48
C ILE A 77 -28.88 -19.72 5.28
N GLU A 78 -28.67 -20.50 6.34
CA GLU A 78 -27.38 -20.50 7.03
C GLU A 78 -26.33 -21.15 6.12
N VAL A 79 -25.21 -20.45 5.91
CA VAL A 79 -24.13 -20.88 5.03
C VAL A 79 -22.95 -21.33 5.86
N ALA A 80 -22.48 -22.55 5.60
CA ALA A 80 -21.25 -23.04 6.20
C ALA A 80 -20.04 -22.29 5.63
N ALA A 81 -19.48 -21.35 6.40
CA ALA A 81 -18.35 -20.50 5.99
C ALA A 81 -17.15 -21.26 5.36
N PRO A 82 -16.71 -22.43 5.88
CA PRO A 82 -15.63 -23.19 5.25
C PRO A 82 -15.96 -23.72 3.85
N THR A 83 -17.25 -23.99 3.59
CA THR A 83 -17.72 -24.48 2.29
C THR A 83 -17.81 -23.33 1.30
N LEU A 84 -18.28 -22.17 1.73
CA LEU A 84 -18.39 -20.98 0.89
C LEU A 84 -17.02 -20.52 0.36
N ALA A 85 -16.02 -20.44 1.25
CA ALA A 85 -14.66 -20.05 0.86
C ALA A 85 -14.01 -21.01 -0.16
N GLN A 86 -14.37 -22.30 -0.13
CA GLN A 86 -13.87 -23.29 -1.11
C GLN A 86 -14.42 -23.07 -2.52
N PHE A 87 -15.64 -22.54 -2.65
CA PHE A 87 -16.28 -22.31 -3.96
C PHE A 87 -16.06 -20.89 -4.49
N MET A 88 -16.06 -19.90 -3.60
CA MET A 88 -16.09 -18.48 -3.99
C MET A 88 -14.80 -17.72 -3.68
N GLY A 89 -13.83 -18.34 -3.00
CA GLY A 89 -12.63 -17.65 -2.52
C GLY A 89 -12.94 -16.75 -1.32
N ASP A 90 -12.06 -15.79 -1.06
CA ASP A 90 -12.27 -14.80 0.00
C ASP A 90 -13.28 -13.73 -0.45
N ILE A 91 -14.55 -13.90 -0.08
CA ILE A 91 -15.66 -13.01 -0.45
C ILE A 91 -15.52 -11.62 0.19
N ALA A 92 -14.62 -11.43 1.16
CA ALA A 92 -14.32 -10.10 1.66
C ALA A 92 -13.71 -9.17 0.60
N ASN A 93 -13.26 -9.71 -0.55
CA ASN A 93 -12.59 -8.95 -1.60
C ASN A 93 -13.32 -9.14 -2.94
N ASP A 94 -13.82 -8.04 -3.53
CA ASP A 94 -14.29 -8.05 -4.92
C ASP A 94 -13.06 -8.17 -5.86
N PRO A 95 -13.02 -9.17 -6.77
CA PRO A 95 -11.90 -9.39 -7.69
C PRO A 95 -11.73 -8.29 -8.76
N THR A 96 -12.68 -7.36 -8.84
CA THR A 96 -12.66 -6.17 -9.70
C THR A 96 -12.69 -4.86 -8.92
N ASP A 97 -12.76 -4.92 -7.58
CA ASP A 97 -12.73 -3.71 -6.78
C ASP A 97 -11.39 -3.03 -7.00
N ARG A 98 -11.45 -1.72 -7.24
CA ARG A 98 -10.28 -0.88 -7.08
C ARG A 98 -9.85 -1.10 -5.64
N VAL A 99 -8.79 -1.86 -5.41
CA VAL A 99 -8.22 -2.00 -4.08
C VAL A 99 -8.10 -0.57 -3.54
N THR A 100 -8.56 -0.31 -2.34
CA THR A 100 -8.35 1.00 -1.72
C THR A 100 -7.53 0.80 -0.48
N VAL A 101 -6.38 1.46 -0.42
CA VAL A 101 -5.56 1.54 0.80
C VAL A 101 -5.87 2.88 1.44
N ASP A 102 -6.42 2.85 2.66
CA ASP A 102 -6.87 4.03 3.42
C ASP A 102 -7.86 4.93 2.65
N GLY A 103 -8.80 4.34 1.91
CA GLY A 103 -9.82 5.06 1.15
C GLY A 103 -9.30 5.77 -0.12
N LYS A 104 -8.11 5.42 -0.60
CA LYS A 104 -7.55 5.91 -1.87
C LYS A 104 -7.41 4.77 -2.86
N PRO A 105 -7.60 5.02 -4.17
CA PRO A 105 -7.36 4.01 -5.20
C PRO A 105 -5.95 3.45 -5.08
N ASP A 106 -5.87 2.15 -4.84
CA ASP A 106 -4.70 1.34 -5.03
C ASP A 106 -4.43 1.31 -6.53
N THR A 107 -3.41 2.05 -6.92
CA THR A 107 -2.91 2.02 -8.27
C THR A 107 -1.97 0.82 -8.38
N ALA A 108 -2.15 -0.06 -9.37
CA ALA A 108 -1.16 -1.11 -9.65
C ALA A 108 0.29 -0.57 -9.70
N LEU A 109 0.45 0.70 -10.06
CA LEU A 109 1.70 1.46 -9.94
C LEU A 109 2.06 1.82 -8.49
N ARG A 110 3.28 1.45 -8.08
CA ARG A 110 3.91 1.84 -6.81
C ARG A 110 5.19 2.63 -7.07
N ALA A 111 5.43 3.66 -6.27
CA ALA A 111 6.79 4.15 -6.06
C ALA A 111 7.47 3.24 -5.03
N ILE A 112 8.66 2.76 -5.37
CA ILE A 112 9.41 1.75 -4.61
C ILE A 112 10.69 2.42 -4.15
N MET A 113 10.89 2.43 -2.83
CA MET A 113 12.03 3.03 -2.17
C MET A 113 12.85 1.96 -1.48
N PHE A 114 14.16 1.97 -1.72
CA PHE A 114 15.13 1.29 -0.86
C PHE A 114 16.00 2.33 -0.18
N THR A 115 16.27 2.12 1.10
CA THR A 115 17.30 2.84 1.86
C THR A 115 18.40 1.87 2.26
N ASP A 116 19.61 2.39 2.46
CA ASP A 116 20.77 1.63 2.91
C ASP A 116 21.74 2.55 3.66
N ILE A 117 22.50 2.02 4.61
CA ILE A 117 23.50 2.81 5.37
C ILE A 117 24.86 2.67 4.69
N GLU A 118 25.46 3.77 4.27
CA GLU A 118 26.78 3.74 3.68
C GLU A 118 27.83 3.25 4.69
N GLY A 119 28.59 2.21 4.31
CA GLY A 119 29.73 1.72 5.10
C GLY A 119 29.36 1.01 6.41
N SER A 120 28.09 0.64 6.62
CA SER A 120 27.61 -0.06 7.83
C SER A 120 28.45 -1.28 8.24
N THR A 121 28.84 -2.10 7.27
CA THR A 121 29.65 -3.31 7.47
C THR A 121 31.05 -2.96 7.98
N ALA A 122 31.62 -1.86 7.47
CA ALA A 122 32.90 -1.36 7.95
C ALA A 122 32.78 -0.81 9.38
N VAL A 123 31.65 -0.20 9.74
CA VAL A 123 31.39 0.27 11.11
C VAL A 123 31.28 -0.91 12.08
N SER A 124 30.50 -1.95 11.78
CA SER A 124 30.42 -3.16 12.62
C SER A 124 31.80 -3.79 12.83
N THR A 125 32.60 -3.92 11.77
CA THR A 125 33.94 -4.53 11.84
C THR A 125 34.94 -3.69 12.64
N SER A 126 34.90 -2.36 12.51
CA SER A 126 35.92 -1.47 13.08
C SER A 126 35.56 -0.89 14.45
N ARG A 127 34.26 -0.70 14.74
CA ARG A 127 33.75 -0.06 15.97
C ARG A 127 32.89 -0.99 16.83
N GLY A 128 32.66 -2.21 16.37
CA GLY A 128 31.91 -3.24 17.08
C GLY A 128 30.40 -3.13 16.92
N ASP A 129 29.71 -4.23 17.24
CA ASP A 129 28.29 -4.41 16.94
C ASP A 129 27.38 -3.44 17.69
N GLN A 130 27.75 -2.98 18.88
CA GLN A 130 26.94 -2.01 19.64
C GLN A 130 26.79 -0.67 18.91
N VAL A 131 27.87 -0.15 18.31
CA VAL A 131 27.84 1.10 17.56
C VAL A 131 27.06 0.93 16.26
N ALA A 132 27.20 -0.23 15.60
CA ALA A 132 26.44 -0.53 14.39
C ALA A 132 24.93 -0.62 14.66
N VAL A 133 24.53 -1.27 15.76
CA VAL A 133 23.11 -1.36 16.17
C VAL A 133 22.53 0.04 16.45
N GLU A 134 23.29 0.93 17.08
CA GLU A 134 22.80 2.29 17.35
C GLU A 134 22.62 3.11 16.06
N LEU A 135 23.52 2.97 15.09
CA LEU A 135 23.35 3.58 13.77
C LEU A 135 22.10 3.07 13.04
N VAL A 136 21.86 1.75 13.07
CA VAL A 136 20.66 1.15 12.46
C VAL A 136 19.40 1.65 13.16
N ARG A 137 19.40 1.77 14.49
CA ARG A 137 18.24 2.34 15.23
C ARG A 137 17.96 3.79 14.85
N ARG A 138 19.00 4.62 14.75
CA ARG A 138 18.86 6.01 14.33
C ARG A 138 18.33 6.12 12.91
N HIS A 139 18.88 5.32 11.98
CA HIS A 139 18.37 5.19 10.61
C HIS A 139 16.88 4.81 10.62
N ASP A 140 16.53 3.74 11.32
CA ASP A 140 15.18 3.19 11.33
C ASP A 140 14.16 4.19 11.88
N GLN A 141 14.54 4.93 12.91
CA GLN A 141 13.69 5.97 13.48
C GLN A 141 13.40 7.07 12.45
N VAL A 142 14.44 7.66 11.86
CA VAL A 142 14.27 8.78 10.93
C VAL A 142 13.51 8.34 9.67
N VAL A 143 13.80 7.15 9.14
CA VAL A 143 13.08 6.62 7.98
C VAL A 143 11.61 6.39 8.32
N LYS A 144 11.29 5.77 9.46
CA LYS A 144 9.89 5.57 9.89
C LYS A 144 9.12 6.88 9.99
N GLU A 145 9.68 7.88 10.66
CA GLU A 145 9.04 9.19 10.84
C GLU A 145 8.76 9.87 9.48
N ALA A 146 9.71 9.81 8.53
CA ALA A 146 9.53 10.38 7.20
C ALA A 146 8.50 9.63 6.34
N LEU A 147 8.46 8.29 6.44
CA LEU A 147 7.48 7.44 5.77
C LEU A 147 6.07 7.70 6.30
N GLU A 148 5.89 7.71 7.62
CA GLU A 148 4.60 7.99 8.27
C GLU A 148 4.05 9.35 7.84
N LYS A 149 4.88 10.41 7.91
CA LYS A 149 4.49 11.77 7.49
C LYS A 149 4.08 11.85 6.02
N SER A 150 4.70 11.05 5.17
CA SER A 150 4.47 11.05 3.72
C SER A 150 3.43 10.00 3.28
N GLY A 151 2.90 9.18 4.20
CA GLY A 151 1.99 8.08 3.88
C GLY A 151 2.64 6.98 3.04
N GLY A 152 3.89 6.63 3.37
CA GLY A 152 4.60 5.46 2.84
C GLY A 152 4.31 4.22 3.67
N ASN A 153 4.35 3.05 3.03
CA ASN A 153 4.20 1.75 3.67
C ASN A 153 5.56 1.05 3.74
N ILE A 154 5.94 0.59 4.94
CA ILE A 154 7.15 -0.22 5.14
C ILE A 154 6.81 -1.65 4.78
N ILE A 155 7.52 -2.21 3.81
CA ILE A 155 7.36 -3.61 3.42
C ILE A 155 8.19 -4.49 4.36
N LYS A 156 9.50 -4.21 4.46
CA LYS A 156 10.42 -4.96 5.34
C LYS A 156 11.75 -4.25 5.55
N HIS A 157 12.50 -4.73 6.55
CA HIS A 157 13.92 -4.41 6.71
C HIS A 157 14.78 -5.30 5.80
N THR A 158 15.90 -4.76 5.32
CA THR A 158 16.87 -5.47 4.48
C THR A 158 18.25 -5.61 5.15
N GLY A 159 18.28 -5.54 6.49
CA GLY A 159 19.49 -5.53 7.30
C GLY A 159 19.66 -4.15 7.94
N ASP A 160 20.55 -3.36 7.37
CA ASP A 160 20.83 -1.96 7.69
C ASP A 160 20.03 -0.96 6.84
N GLY A 161 19.17 -1.47 5.95
CA GLY A 161 18.30 -0.69 5.09
C GLY A 161 16.82 -1.03 5.25
N MET A 162 15.97 -0.28 4.56
CA MET A 162 14.53 -0.52 4.50
C MET A 162 14.03 -0.60 3.06
N PHE A 163 13.03 -1.45 2.86
CA PHE A 163 12.20 -1.47 1.66
C PHE A 163 10.83 -0.88 1.99
N ALA A 164 10.48 0.22 1.33
CA ALA A 164 9.19 0.89 1.45
C ALA A 164 8.52 1.11 0.09
N SER A 165 7.21 1.34 0.11
CA SER A 165 6.42 1.66 -1.07
C SER A 165 5.47 2.83 -0.83
N PHE A 166 5.06 3.49 -1.90
CA PHE A 166 4.09 4.59 -1.87
C PHE A 166 3.16 4.49 -3.07
N THR A 167 1.92 4.95 -2.89
CA THR A 167 0.96 5.18 -3.98
C THR A 167 1.18 6.52 -4.70
N SER A 168 2.12 7.34 -4.24
CA SER A 168 2.44 8.64 -4.83
C SER A 168 3.94 8.87 -4.95
N VAL A 169 4.37 9.15 -6.18
CA VAL A 169 5.77 9.48 -6.51
C VAL A 169 6.25 10.72 -5.76
N LEU A 170 5.42 11.77 -5.74
CA LEU A 170 5.78 13.02 -5.09
C LEU A 170 6.01 12.83 -3.58
N ARG A 171 5.18 12.02 -2.92
CA ARG A 171 5.34 11.69 -1.51
C ARG A 171 6.60 10.86 -1.25
N ALA A 172 6.92 9.92 -2.13
CA ALA A 172 8.15 9.14 -2.04
C ALA A 172 9.41 10.03 -2.16
N VAL A 173 9.40 10.98 -3.10
CA VAL A 173 10.51 11.93 -3.24
C VAL A 173 10.61 12.86 -2.02
N GLN A 174 9.48 13.38 -1.52
CA GLN A 174 9.46 14.20 -0.31
C GLN A 174 9.99 13.43 0.92
N ALA A 175 9.57 12.18 1.09
CA ALA A 175 10.09 11.33 2.16
C ALA A 175 11.62 11.19 2.06
N SER A 176 12.18 11.03 0.86
CA SER A 176 13.63 10.93 0.69
C SER A 176 14.39 12.21 1.09
N ILE A 177 13.80 13.38 0.81
CA ILE A 177 14.34 14.68 1.24
C ILE A 177 14.27 14.80 2.76
N ASP A 178 13.14 14.43 3.35
CA ASP A 178 12.92 14.47 4.80
C ASP A 178 13.86 13.51 5.54
N ILE A 179 14.17 12.34 4.96
CA ILE A 179 15.15 11.38 5.51
C ILE A 179 16.53 12.03 5.58
N HIS A 180 17.03 12.59 4.48
CA HIS A 180 18.36 13.23 4.49
C HIS A 180 18.44 14.39 5.48
N ARG A 181 17.38 15.21 5.55
CA ARG A 181 17.29 16.33 6.50
C ARG A 181 17.21 15.88 7.96
N GLY A 182 16.50 14.79 8.25
CA GLY A 182 16.42 14.23 9.60
C GLY A 182 17.73 13.58 10.07
N ILE A 183 18.57 13.16 9.12
CA ILE A 183 19.88 12.55 9.41
C ILE A 183 21.00 13.58 9.45
N ALA A 184 20.87 14.69 8.72
CA ALA A 184 21.85 15.77 8.70
C ALA A 184 22.24 16.21 10.12
N PRO A 185 23.54 16.35 10.42
CA PRO A 185 24.00 16.55 11.79
C PRO A 185 23.57 17.91 12.33
N ALA A 186 22.73 17.92 13.37
CA ALA A 186 22.37 19.13 14.14
C ALA A 186 23.50 19.63 15.07
N GLY A 187 24.76 19.19 14.85
CA GLY A 187 25.94 19.67 15.58
C GLY A 187 26.41 18.83 16.77
N SER A 188 26.37 17.49 16.71
CA SER A 188 26.88 16.62 17.80
C SER A 188 27.99 15.65 17.37
N GLU A 189 28.77 15.18 18.34
CA GLU A 189 29.88 14.19 18.26
C GLU A 189 29.46 12.78 17.77
N GLU A 190 28.27 12.65 17.21
CA GLU A 190 27.74 11.38 16.74
C GLU A 190 28.42 10.91 15.43
N PRO A 191 28.57 9.59 15.22
CA PRO A 191 29.09 9.07 13.97
C PRO A 191 28.22 9.53 12.80
N ALA A 192 28.84 10.13 11.79
CA ALA A 192 28.16 10.60 10.59
C ALA A 192 27.40 9.44 9.92
N LEU A 193 26.07 9.44 10.08
CA LEU A 193 25.18 8.51 9.41
C LEU A 193 24.95 9.05 8.00
N ALA A 194 25.36 8.31 6.98
CA ALA A 194 25.12 8.67 5.59
C ALA A 194 24.20 7.61 4.96
N VAL A 195 23.03 8.03 4.49
CA VAL A 195 22.02 7.12 3.93
C VAL A 195 22.02 7.22 2.42
N LYS A 196 21.91 6.07 1.79
CA LYS A 196 21.72 5.89 0.36
C LYS A 196 20.24 5.66 0.11
N ILE A 197 19.67 6.29 -0.90
CA ILE A 197 18.27 6.07 -1.28
C ILE A 197 18.17 5.79 -2.77
N GLY A 198 17.43 4.74 -3.13
CA GLY A 198 17.06 4.43 -4.50
C GLY A 198 15.56 4.41 -4.69
N LEU A 199 15.09 5.09 -5.74
CA LEU A 199 13.67 5.24 -6.05
C LEU A 199 13.37 4.89 -7.50
N THR A 200 12.29 4.13 -7.72
CA THR A 200 11.69 3.96 -9.04
C THR A 200 10.18 3.82 -8.94
N VAL A 201 9.50 3.78 -10.08
CA VAL A 201 8.07 3.51 -10.19
C VAL A 201 7.87 2.32 -11.12
N GLY A 202 6.90 1.48 -10.79
CA GLY A 202 6.44 0.40 -11.67
C GLY A 202 5.31 -0.39 -11.04
N GLU A 203 4.97 -1.52 -11.62
CA GLU A 203 3.87 -2.40 -11.18
C GLU A 203 4.46 -3.65 -10.53
N PRO A 204 4.74 -3.64 -9.21
CA PRO A 204 5.20 -4.83 -8.52
C PRO A 204 4.06 -5.86 -8.38
N VAL A 205 4.42 -7.13 -8.24
CA VAL A 205 3.49 -8.19 -7.84
C VAL A 205 3.46 -8.25 -6.32
N GLU A 206 2.28 -8.20 -5.74
CA GLU A 206 2.07 -8.37 -4.31
C GLU A 206 1.82 -9.84 -3.97
N ASP A 207 2.55 -10.35 -2.98
CA ASP A 207 2.34 -11.68 -2.41
C ASP A 207 2.69 -11.64 -0.92
N SER A 208 1.77 -12.10 -0.07
CA SER A 208 2.01 -12.28 1.37
C SER A 208 2.56 -11.03 2.08
N ASN A 209 1.99 -9.84 1.79
CA ASN A 209 2.43 -8.53 2.28
C ASN A 209 3.85 -8.13 1.86
N ASP A 210 4.38 -8.71 0.80
CA ASP A 210 5.67 -8.38 0.19
C ASP A 210 5.48 -7.98 -1.28
N LEU A 211 6.50 -7.35 -1.86
CA LEU A 211 6.46 -6.86 -3.24
C LEU A 211 7.63 -7.44 -4.04
N PHE A 212 7.31 -7.89 -5.25
CA PHE A 212 8.27 -8.53 -6.16
C PHE A 212 8.22 -7.94 -7.56
N GLY A 213 9.27 -8.21 -8.34
CA GLY A 213 9.30 -7.90 -9.77
C GLY A 213 10.44 -6.98 -10.19
N ALA A 214 10.43 -6.60 -11.46
CA ALA A 214 11.51 -5.84 -12.08
C ALA A 214 11.69 -4.44 -11.46
N SER A 215 10.59 -3.79 -11.09
CA SER A 215 10.60 -2.46 -10.45
C SER A 215 11.22 -2.50 -9.05
N VAL A 216 10.94 -3.54 -8.26
CA VAL A 216 11.56 -3.78 -6.94
C VAL A 216 13.08 -3.97 -7.10
N ASN A 217 13.47 -4.86 -8.02
CA ASN A 217 14.87 -5.11 -8.31
C ASN A 217 15.60 -3.86 -8.80
N LEU A 218 14.95 -3.03 -9.62
CA LEU A 218 15.51 -1.80 -10.14
C LEU A 218 15.77 -0.80 -9.00
N ALA A 219 14.79 -0.55 -8.13
CA ALA A 219 14.96 0.35 -6.99
C ALA A 219 16.12 -0.08 -6.08
N ALA A 220 16.22 -1.38 -5.79
CA ALA A 220 17.32 -1.93 -5.01
C ALA A 220 18.69 -1.71 -5.70
N ARG A 221 18.77 -1.83 -7.03
CA ARG A 221 20.01 -1.56 -7.78
C ARG A 221 20.35 -0.09 -7.85
N ILE A 222 19.36 0.79 -7.95
CA ILE A 222 19.54 2.24 -7.89
C ILE A 222 20.10 2.62 -6.50
N CYS A 223 19.50 2.10 -5.42
CA CYS A 223 19.96 2.35 -4.06
C CYS A 223 21.40 1.85 -3.85
N ALA A 224 21.70 0.65 -4.33
CA ALA A 224 23.06 0.11 -4.26
C ALA A 224 24.10 0.99 -5.00
N HIS A 225 23.71 1.67 -6.07
CA HIS A 225 24.57 2.57 -6.83
C HIS A 225 24.72 3.96 -6.20
N ALA A 226 23.75 4.41 -5.39
CA ALA A 226 23.80 5.71 -4.73
C ALA A 226 24.99 5.80 -3.74
N GLY A 227 25.54 7.00 -3.58
CA GLY A 227 26.47 7.34 -2.50
C GLY A 227 25.74 7.74 -1.20
N GLY A 228 26.45 7.77 -0.08
CA GLY A 228 25.91 8.28 1.18
C GLY A 228 25.47 9.74 1.07
N GLY A 229 24.26 10.04 1.54
CA GLY A 229 23.63 11.36 1.38
C GLY A 229 23.01 11.58 -0.01
N GLN A 230 22.93 10.55 -0.85
CA GLN A 230 22.38 10.66 -2.20
C GLN A 230 21.04 9.92 -2.32
N THR A 231 20.08 10.59 -2.95
CA THR A 231 18.88 9.94 -3.49
C THR A 231 18.99 9.85 -5.00
N LEU A 232 19.08 8.63 -5.54
CA LEU A 232 19.01 8.39 -6.97
C LEU A 232 17.62 7.87 -7.37
N VAL A 233 17.13 8.36 -8.51
CA VAL A 233 15.82 7.99 -9.06
C VAL A 233 15.92 7.61 -10.54
N SER A 234 14.98 6.80 -11.03
CA SER A 234 14.80 6.55 -12.46
C SER A 234 14.19 7.74 -13.20
N SER A 235 14.28 7.75 -14.54
CA SER A 235 13.62 8.75 -15.39
C SER A 235 12.11 8.86 -15.12
N THR A 236 11.43 7.73 -14.91
CA THR A 236 9.99 7.70 -14.64
C THR A 236 9.59 8.50 -13.40
N VAL A 237 10.40 8.45 -12.33
CA VAL A 237 10.15 9.25 -11.12
C VAL A 237 10.27 10.74 -11.45
N ARG A 238 11.34 11.14 -12.15
CA ARG A 238 11.56 12.53 -12.54
C ARG A 238 10.45 13.06 -13.44
N ASP A 239 10.01 12.26 -14.42
CA ASP A 239 8.97 12.66 -15.37
C ASP A 239 7.59 12.79 -14.69
N LEU A 240 7.29 11.94 -13.70
CA LEU A 240 6.07 12.06 -12.88
C LEU A 240 6.12 13.22 -11.86
N ALA A 241 7.29 13.82 -11.64
CA ALA A 241 7.49 14.97 -10.75
C ALA A 241 7.57 16.33 -11.50
N ILE A 242 7.37 16.36 -12.81
CA ILE A 242 7.40 17.60 -13.61
C ILE A 242 6.42 18.64 -13.06
N GLY A 243 6.90 19.87 -12.89
CA GLY A 243 6.10 20.99 -12.40
C GLY A 243 5.78 20.95 -10.90
N LYS A 244 6.47 20.10 -10.12
CA LYS A 244 6.28 19.99 -8.66
C LYS A 244 7.33 20.72 -7.83
N GLY A 245 8.23 21.48 -8.48
CA GLY A 245 9.25 22.28 -7.78
C GLY A 245 10.35 21.44 -7.13
N ILE A 246 10.63 20.24 -7.68
CA ILE A 246 11.74 19.39 -7.26
C ILE A 246 12.83 19.48 -8.31
N ASP A 247 14.05 19.74 -7.87
CA ASP A 247 15.22 19.78 -8.72
C ASP A 247 15.88 18.40 -8.84
N PHE A 248 16.17 18.02 -10.09
CA PHE A 248 16.80 16.77 -10.43
C PHE A 248 18.09 17.03 -11.21
N ARG A 249 19.22 16.49 -10.73
CA ARG A 249 20.50 16.52 -11.46
C ARG A 249 20.66 15.24 -12.26
N ALA A 250 20.89 15.36 -13.57
CA ALA A 250 21.14 14.19 -14.42
C ALA A 250 22.48 13.53 -14.07
N MET A 251 22.45 12.21 -13.85
CA MET A 251 23.65 11.39 -13.59
C MET A 251 24.12 10.61 -14.83
N GLY A 252 23.33 10.65 -15.91
CA GLY A 252 23.60 9.93 -17.14
C GLY A 252 23.00 8.52 -17.16
N GLU A 253 23.38 7.75 -18.16
CA GLU A 253 22.97 6.35 -18.33
C GLU A 253 23.97 5.42 -17.63
N ILE A 254 23.47 4.59 -16.71
CA ILE A 254 24.30 3.77 -15.83
C ILE A 254 23.91 2.30 -16.00
N GLY A 255 24.91 1.46 -16.26
CA GLY A 255 24.72 0.01 -16.29
C GLY A 255 24.49 -0.54 -14.89
N LEU A 256 23.32 -1.14 -14.65
CA LEU A 256 22.96 -1.73 -13.37
C LEU A 256 23.01 -3.27 -13.44
N LYS A 257 23.56 -3.91 -12.40
CA LYS A 257 23.69 -5.37 -12.35
C LYS A 257 22.33 -6.06 -12.51
N GLY A 258 22.21 -6.89 -13.54
CA GLY A 258 21.00 -7.67 -13.84
C GLY A 258 20.03 -6.99 -14.82
N PHE A 259 20.36 -5.80 -15.32
CA PHE A 259 19.61 -5.12 -16.36
C PHE A 259 20.41 -5.14 -17.67
N PRO A 260 19.78 -5.47 -18.81
CA PRO A 260 20.48 -5.56 -20.10
C PRO A 260 20.87 -4.20 -20.65
N ASP A 261 20.03 -3.18 -20.43
CA ASP A 261 20.21 -1.83 -20.94
C ASP A 261 20.63 -0.87 -19.81
N PRO A 262 21.47 0.13 -20.11
CA PRO A 262 21.75 1.23 -19.19
C PRO A 262 20.48 1.96 -18.75
N VAL A 263 20.43 2.39 -17.50
CA VAL A 263 19.29 3.12 -16.92
C VAL A 263 19.69 4.57 -16.70
N ALA A 264 18.91 5.50 -17.23
CA ALA A 264 19.08 6.93 -16.95
C ALA A 264 18.71 7.23 -15.49
N LEU A 265 19.68 7.73 -14.71
CA LEU A 265 19.48 8.09 -13.31
C LEU A 265 19.55 9.61 -13.11
N PHE A 266 18.82 10.06 -12.08
CA PHE A 266 18.78 11.44 -11.65
C PHE A 266 18.96 11.49 -10.14
N GLU A 267 19.68 12.50 -9.66
CA GLU A 267 19.83 12.78 -8.24
C GLU A 267 18.81 13.83 -7.81
N VAL A 268 18.14 13.59 -6.69
CA VAL A 268 17.22 14.55 -6.07
C VAL A 268 18.01 15.54 -5.22
N ALA A 269 17.85 16.84 -5.49
CA ALA A 269 18.40 17.87 -4.62
C ALA A 269 17.57 17.98 -3.32
N TRP A 270 18.23 17.98 -2.17
CA TRP A 270 17.58 18.05 -0.85
C TRP A 270 18.17 19.11 0.09
N ALA A 271 19.42 19.52 -0.14
CA ALA A 271 20.05 20.66 0.49
C ALA A 271 19.61 21.95 -0.22
N ASP A 272 19.45 23.04 0.53
CA ASP A 272 19.22 24.35 -0.09
C ASP A 272 20.49 24.77 -0.86
N PRO A 273 20.36 25.50 -1.98
CA PRO A 273 21.53 25.97 -2.75
C PRO A 273 22.51 26.85 -1.95
N ASP A 274 22.09 27.33 -0.78
CA ASP A 274 22.80 28.30 0.06
C ASP A 274 23.34 27.71 1.39
N ASP A 275 23.26 26.38 1.60
CA ASP A 275 23.87 25.67 2.76
C ASP A 275 25.31 25.19 2.49
#